data_AF-A0A7C4N0Q3-F1
#
_entry.id   AF-A0A7C4N0Q3-F1
#
_cell.length_a   1.000
_cell.length_b   1.000
_cell.length_c   1.000
_cell.angle_alpha   90.00
_cell.angle_beta   90.00
_cell.angle_gamma   90.00
#
_symmetry.space_group_name_H-M   'P 1'
#
loop_
_entity.id
_entity.type
_entity.pdbx_description
1 polymer ?
#
loop_
_entity_poly.entity_id
_entity_poly.type
_entity_poly.pdbx_seq_one_letter_code
_entity_poly.pdbx_strand_id
1 'polypeptide(L)'
;MPLPLGHTVIGLTTNQLLNHGSPLASWKTALCAAILSNLPDLDIAAGLLIHGNGCAFHRGPTHSLLFALLAGVAAANAGRLWPRIPRMKWTTCFLIVLSHVLADFLFTQSPVSFFWPLEVHWASGFSGWGAALSPIFFEAYKDAGIVLICLLVLLAARLAMAMRHRLLPGQVHDGFSWVRKNPRR
;
A
#
# COMPACT_ATOMS: atom_id res chain seq x y z
N MET A 1 -5.09 -8.89 -12.95
CA MET A 1 -4.28 -7.92 -12.22
C MET A 1 -5.19 -6.99 -11.47
N PRO A 2 -4.88 -6.69 -10.20
CA PRO A 2 -5.59 -5.61 -9.52
C PRO A 2 -5.44 -4.34 -10.35
N LEU A 3 -6.50 -3.57 -10.48
CA LEU A 3 -6.43 -2.23 -11.06
C LEU A 3 -6.11 -1.24 -9.93
N PRO A 4 -5.91 0.06 -10.23
CA PRO A 4 -5.54 1.04 -9.20
C PRO A 4 -6.49 1.07 -7.99
N LEU A 5 -7.77 0.75 -8.18
CA LEU A 5 -8.74 0.65 -7.08
C LEU A 5 -8.48 -0.58 -6.20
N GLY A 6 -8.21 -1.73 -6.80
CA GLY A 6 -7.82 -2.96 -6.10
C GLY A 6 -6.58 -2.74 -5.25
N HIS A 7 -5.54 -2.15 -5.82
CA HIS A 7 -4.32 -1.79 -5.08
C HIS A 7 -4.60 -0.80 -3.95
N THR A 8 -5.42 0.22 -4.20
CA THR A 8 -5.87 1.17 -3.16
C THR A 8 -6.53 0.46 -1.98
N VAL A 9 -7.46 -0.46 -2.25
CA VAL A 9 -8.19 -1.17 -1.20
C VAL A 9 -7.27 -2.13 -0.44
N ILE A 10 -6.34 -2.82 -1.11
CA ILE A 10 -5.31 -3.64 -0.46
C ILE A 10 -4.42 -2.78 0.44
N GLY A 11 -3.98 -1.61 -0.03
CA GLY A 11 -3.15 -0.68 0.74
C GLY A 11 -3.87 -0.13 1.98
N LEU A 12 -5.13 0.28 1.84
CA LEU A 12 -5.97 0.73 2.96
C LEU A 12 -6.19 -0.38 3.98
N THR A 13 -6.44 -1.61 3.52
CA THR A 13 -6.61 -2.79 4.37
C THR A 13 -5.33 -3.11 5.13
N THR A 14 -4.19 -3.09 4.44
CA THR A 14 -2.86 -3.26 5.04
C THR A 14 -2.62 -2.24 6.14
N ASN A 15 -2.90 -0.95 5.87
CA ASN A 15 -2.78 0.09 6.87
C ASN A 15 -3.69 -0.15 8.09
N GLN A 16 -4.95 -0.56 7.89
CA GLN A 16 -5.85 -0.84 9.02
C GLN A 16 -5.37 -2.04 9.83
N LEU A 17 -4.97 -3.15 9.20
CA LEU A 17 -4.48 -4.34 9.92
C LEU A 17 -3.25 -4.03 10.77
N LEU A 18 -2.30 -3.23 10.25
CA LEU A 18 -1.10 -2.81 10.99
C LEU A 18 -1.40 -1.86 12.15
N ASN A 19 -2.53 -1.18 12.11
CA ASN A 19 -3.02 -0.34 13.22
C ASN A 19 -4.11 -1.06 14.03
N HIS A 20 -4.04 -2.39 14.12
CA HIS A 20 -4.97 -3.23 14.90
C HIS A 20 -6.44 -2.99 14.53
N GLY A 21 -6.74 -2.91 13.24
CA GLY A 21 -8.08 -2.68 12.69
C GLY A 21 -8.74 -1.38 13.15
N SER A 22 -7.98 -0.46 13.75
CA SER A 22 -8.45 0.88 14.11
C SER A 22 -8.95 1.59 12.86
N PRO A 23 -10.03 2.39 12.96
CA PRO A 23 -10.46 3.24 11.86
C PRO A 23 -9.29 4.11 11.37
N LEU A 24 -9.30 4.44 10.08
CA LEU A 24 -8.30 5.34 9.50
C LEU A 24 -8.28 6.64 10.30
N ALA A 25 -7.11 6.96 10.88
CA ALA A 25 -6.97 8.08 11.82
C ALA A 25 -7.40 9.43 11.20
N SER A 26 -7.25 9.58 9.88
CA SER A 26 -7.75 10.74 9.13
C SER A 26 -7.93 10.39 7.65
N TRP A 27 -8.75 11.18 6.94
CA TRP A 27 -8.85 11.08 5.47
C TRP A 27 -7.50 11.33 4.78
N LYS A 28 -6.61 12.13 5.39
CA LYS A 28 -5.25 12.35 4.88
C LYS A 28 -4.41 11.08 4.93
N THR A 29 -4.55 10.29 6.00
CA THR A 29 -3.90 8.97 6.11
C THR A 29 -4.44 8.02 5.05
N ALA A 30 -5.77 8.05 4.81
CA ALA A 30 -6.38 7.27 3.74
C ALA A 30 -5.83 7.66 2.36
N LEU A 31 -5.77 8.96 2.07
CA LEU A 31 -5.20 9.49 0.83
C LEU A 31 -3.72 9.11 0.68
N CYS A 32 -2.93 9.23 1.75
CA CYS A 32 -1.52 8.85 1.74
C CYS A 32 -1.35 7.35 1.45
N ALA A 33 -2.15 6.49 2.09
CA ALA A 33 -2.14 5.06 1.81
C ALA A 33 -2.58 4.73 0.37
N ALA A 34 -3.58 5.43 -0.17
CA ALA A 34 -4.01 5.29 -1.56
C ALA A 34 -2.89 5.68 -2.55
N ILE A 35 -2.19 6.79 -2.30
CA ILE A 35 -1.06 7.22 -3.14
C ILE A 35 0.08 6.19 -3.06
N LEU A 36 0.47 5.77 -1.85
CA LEU A 36 1.58 4.83 -1.66
C LEU A 36 1.30 3.46 -2.27
N SER A 37 0.05 2.99 -2.19
CA SER A 37 -0.34 1.70 -2.77
C SER A 37 -0.37 1.70 -4.29
N ASN A 38 -0.41 2.85 -4.97
CA ASN A 38 -0.32 2.93 -6.43
C ASN A 38 1.02 3.49 -6.92
N LEU A 39 1.94 3.77 -5.98
CA LEU A 39 3.23 4.38 -6.29
C LEU A 39 4.06 3.56 -7.29
N PRO A 40 4.08 2.20 -7.24
CA PRO A 40 4.83 1.42 -8.22
C PRO A 40 4.38 1.65 -9.67
N ASP A 41 3.08 1.79 -9.91
CA ASP A 41 2.47 1.96 -11.24
C ASP A 41 2.68 3.36 -11.85
N LEU A 42 3.31 4.29 -11.12
CA LEU A 42 3.72 5.56 -11.73
C LEU A 42 4.78 5.37 -12.84
N ASP A 43 5.41 4.19 -12.90
CA ASP A 43 6.26 3.79 -14.02
C ASP A 43 5.52 3.72 -15.36
N ILE A 44 4.21 3.44 -15.36
CA ILE A 44 3.35 3.46 -16.56
C ILE A 44 3.31 4.88 -17.12
N ALA A 45 3.09 5.87 -16.25
CA ALA A 45 3.07 7.28 -16.65
C ALA A 45 4.46 7.71 -17.19
N ALA A 46 5.55 7.29 -16.53
CA ALA A 46 6.90 7.55 -17.01
C ALA A 46 7.15 6.90 -18.39
N GLY A 47 6.70 5.67 -18.61
CA GLY A 47 6.79 4.96 -19.89
C GLY A 47 6.01 5.66 -21.00
N LEU A 48 4.79 6.11 -20.71
CA LEU A 48 3.97 6.88 -21.64
C LEU A 48 4.60 8.22 -22.02
N LEU A 49 5.14 8.96 -21.04
CA LEU A 49 5.73 10.28 -21.28
C LEU A 49 7.06 10.20 -22.04
N ILE A 50 7.89 9.19 -21.76
CA ILE A 50 9.23 9.09 -22.34
C ILE A 50 9.24 8.27 -23.63
N HIS A 51 8.48 7.18 -23.69
CA HIS A 51 8.51 6.20 -24.80
C HIS A 51 7.18 6.11 -25.57
N GLY A 52 6.13 6.83 -25.15
CA GLY A 52 4.79 6.65 -25.71
C GLY A 52 4.17 5.29 -25.38
N ASN A 53 4.79 4.50 -24.48
CA ASN A 53 4.41 3.13 -24.15
C ASN A 53 4.41 2.92 -22.64
N GLY A 54 3.22 2.74 -22.06
CA GLY A 54 3.05 2.45 -20.64
C GLY A 54 3.65 1.13 -20.18
N CYS A 55 3.92 0.18 -21.09
CA CYS A 55 4.60 -1.06 -20.76
C CYS A 55 6.13 -0.92 -20.66
N ALA A 56 6.72 0.19 -21.15
CA ALA A 56 8.17 0.33 -21.31
C ALA A 56 8.97 0.15 -20.01
N PHE A 57 8.42 0.61 -18.89
CA PHE A 57 9.05 0.48 -17.56
C PHE A 57 8.23 -0.31 -16.56
N HIS A 58 7.00 -0.67 -16.91
CA HIS A 58 6.07 -1.29 -15.99
C HIS A 58 6.59 -2.65 -15.52
N ARG A 59 6.47 -2.92 -14.21
CA ARG A 59 6.96 -4.14 -13.51
C ARG A 59 8.48 -4.27 -13.38
N GLY A 60 9.19 -3.22 -13.75
CA GLY A 60 10.62 -3.08 -13.58
C GLY A 60 11.03 -2.67 -12.16
N PRO A 61 11.99 -1.75 -12.00
CA PRO A 61 12.57 -1.38 -10.70
C PRO A 61 11.56 -0.96 -9.62
N THR A 62 10.47 -0.32 -10.00
CA THR A 62 9.36 0.12 -9.11
C THR A 62 8.63 -1.04 -8.44
N HIS A 63 8.65 -2.23 -9.03
CA HIS A 63 8.00 -3.43 -8.52
C HIS A 63 8.99 -4.34 -7.76
N SER A 64 9.95 -3.73 -7.07
CA SER A 64 10.99 -4.43 -6.32
C SER A 64 10.86 -4.21 -4.82
N LEU A 65 11.42 -5.14 -4.04
CA LEU A 65 11.53 -5.02 -2.59
C LEU A 65 12.35 -3.79 -2.18
N LEU A 66 13.42 -3.51 -2.93
CA LEU A 66 14.30 -2.37 -2.69
C LEU A 66 13.54 -1.05 -2.90
N PHE A 67 12.78 -0.93 -4.00
CA PHE A 67 11.95 0.25 -4.23
C PHE A 67 10.90 0.43 -3.13
N ALA A 68 10.20 -0.63 -2.75
CA ALA A 68 9.22 -0.56 -1.67
C ALA A 68 9.84 -0.06 -0.36
N LEU A 69 11.06 -0.53 -0.02
CA LEU A 69 11.79 -0.09 1.17
C LEU A 69 12.16 1.39 1.09
N LEU A 70 12.79 1.82 0.00
CA LEU A 70 13.22 3.20 -0.20
C LEU A 70 12.03 4.16 -0.22
N ALA A 71 10.96 3.81 -0.94
CA ALA A 71 9.72 4.58 -0.99
C ALA A 71 9.06 4.67 0.40
N GLY A 72 9.03 3.56 1.15
CA GLY A 72 8.50 3.53 2.50
C GLY A 72 9.25 4.44 3.47
N VAL A 73 10.59 4.43 3.42
CA VAL A 73 11.44 5.33 4.20
C VAL A 73 11.24 6.78 3.79
N ALA A 74 11.22 7.08 2.49
CA ALA A 74 11.01 8.42 1.97
C ALA A 74 9.64 8.98 2.41
N ALA A 75 8.57 8.20 2.26
CA ALA A 75 7.22 8.57 2.64
C ALA A 75 7.07 8.87 4.14
N ALA A 76 7.66 8.03 5.01
CA ALA A 76 7.64 8.26 6.45
C ALA A 76 8.37 9.53 6.87
N ASN A 77 9.38 9.95 6.10
CA ASN A 77 10.13 11.19 6.34
C ASN A 77 9.52 12.41 5.64
N ALA A 78 8.60 12.24 4.68
CA ALA A 78 7.99 13.34 3.94
C ALA A 78 7.23 14.32 4.86
N GLY A 79 6.62 13.83 5.95
CA GLY A 79 5.97 14.67 6.97
C GLY A 79 6.93 15.58 7.76
N ARG A 80 8.25 15.36 7.68
CA ARG A 80 9.26 16.28 8.23
C ARG A 80 9.48 17.50 7.32
N LEU A 81 9.36 17.29 6.01
CA LEU A 81 9.50 18.34 5.00
C LEU A 81 8.19 19.09 4.77
N TRP A 82 7.06 18.39 4.86
CA TRP A 82 5.74 18.96 4.62
C TRP A 82 4.75 18.60 5.73
N PRO A 83 4.45 19.52 6.67
CA PRO A 83 3.58 19.24 7.83
C PRO A 83 2.14 18.82 7.48
N ARG A 84 1.71 18.98 6.22
CA ARG A 84 0.38 18.54 5.76
C ARG A 84 0.31 17.03 5.53
N ILE A 85 1.44 16.36 5.34
CA ILE A 85 1.53 14.91 5.14
C ILE A 85 1.44 14.22 6.51
N PRO A 86 0.54 13.24 6.70
CA PRO A 86 0.41 12.54 7.96
C PRO A 86 1.69 11.78 8.30
N ARG A 87 2.07 11.75 9.58
CA ARG A 87 3.20 10.95 10.05
C ARG A 87 2.79 9.48 10.11
N MET A 88 3.44 8.65 9.30
CA MET A 88 3.26 7.20 9.27
C MET A 88 4.59 6.52 9.59
N LYS A 89 4.55 5.33 10.19
CA LYS A 89 5.77 4.54 10.42
C LYS A 89 6.32 4.06 9.08
N TRP A 90 7.65 4.04 8.93
CA TRP A 90 8.30 3.55 7.72
C TRP A 90 7.89 2.10 7.40
N THR A 91 7.69 1.26 8.42
CA THR A 91 7.20 -0.12 8.25
C THR A 91 5.81 -0.17 7.65
N THR A 92 4.91 0.73 8.07
CA THR A 92 3.57 0.84 7.50
C THR A 92 3.62 1.29 6.04
N CYS A 93 4.39 2.35 5.73
CA CYS A 93 4.55 2.80 4.35
C CYS A 93 5.17 1.73 3.46
N PHE A 94 6.24 1.06 3.94
CA PHE A 94 6.89 -0.05 3.26
C PHE A 94 5.91 -1.18 2.94
N LEU A 95 5.15 -1.65 3.93
CA LEU A 95 4.19 -2.75 3.74
C LEU A 95 3.04 -2.37 2.82
N ILE A 96 2.61 -1.10 2.81
CA ILE A 96 1.62 -0.62 1.84
C ILE A 96 2.18 -0.70 0.41
N VAL A 97 3.39 -0.20 0.17
CA VAL A 97 4.01 -0.27 -1.17
C VAL A 97 4.30 -1.73 -1.55
N LEU A 98 4.81 -2.54 -0.62
CA LEU A 98 5.06 -3.96 -0.86
C LEU A 98 3.77 -4.74 -1.16
N SER A 99 2.64 -4.35 -0.55
CA SER A 99 1.36 -5.01 -0.82
C SER A 99 0.93 -4.87 -2.28
N HIS A 100 1.32 -3.79 -2.96
CA HIS A 100 1.14 -3.66 -4.42
C HIS A 100 1.91 -4.72 -5.18
N VAL A 101 3.23 -4.80 -4.92
CA VAL A 101 4.14 -5.74 -5.60
C VAL A 101 3.69 -7.19 -5.36
N LEU A 102 3.30 -7.52 -4.14
CA LEU A 102 2.79 -8.85 -3.79
C LEU A 102 1.46 -9.14 -4.48
N ALA A 103 0.55 -8.17 -4.58
CA ALA A 103 -0.71 -8.35 -5.28
C ALA A 103 -0.46 -8.61 -6.77
N ASP A 104 0.49 -7.91 -7.38
CA ASP A 104 0.86 -8.17 -8.77
C ASP A 104 1.54 -9.52 -8.96
N PHE A 105 2.40 -9.93 -8.02
CA PHE A 105 2.99 -11.26 -8.05
C PHE A 105 1.95 -12.39 -7.95
N LEU A 106 0.91 -12.21 -7.12
CA LEU A 106 -0.08 -13.25 -6.83
C LEU A 106 -1.25 -13.30 -7.83
N PHE A 107 -1.69 -12.14 -8.34
CA PHE A 107 -2.93 -12.02 -9.13
C PHE A 107 -2.69 -11.78 -10.62
N THR A 108 -1.46 -11.98 -11.08
CA THR A 108 -1.07 -11.74 -12.47
C THR A 108 -0.09 -12.80 -12.94
N GLN A 109 -0.06 -13.03 -14.25
CA GLN A 109 0.83 -14.01 -14.86
C GLN A 109 2.15 -13.38 -15.33
N SER A 110 2.23 -12.06 -15.45
CA SER A 110 3.46 -11.40 -15.91
C SER A 110 4.46 -11.26 -14.76
N PRO A 111 5.74 -11.55 -14.98
CA PRO A 111 6.75 -11.48 -13.94
C PRO A 111 6.92 -10.06 -13.41
N VAL A 112 7.30 -9.95 -12.14
CA VAL A 112 7.67 -8.71 -11.45
C VAL A 112 9.14 -8.75 -11.11
N SER A 113 9.83 -7.61 -11.16
CA SER A 113 11.26 -7.52 -10.82
C SER A 113 11.48 -7.47 -9.30
N PHE A 114 11.07 -8.52 -8.60
CA PHE A 114 11.02 -8.54 -7.14
C PHE A 114 12.40 -8.27 -6.50
N PHE A 115 13.45 -8.86 -7.06
CA PHE A 115 14.84 -8.76 -6.59
C PHE A 115 15.71 -7.77 -7.39
N TRP A 116 15.11 -6.82 -8.12
CA TRP A 116 15.90 -5.76 -8.77
C TRP A 116 16.87 -5.10 -7.76
N PRO A 117 18.16 -4.89 -8.10
CA PRO A 117 18.76 -4.94 -9.45
C PRO A 117 19.35 -6.29 -9.89
N LEU A 118 19.13 -7.38 -9.14
CA LEU A 118 19.67 -8.71 -9.49
C LEU A 118 18.92 -9.36 -10.67
N GLU A 119 17.65 -8.97 -10.85
CA GLU A 119 16.80 -9.37 -11.97
C GLU A 119 16.04 -8.16 -12.51
N VAL A 120 15.67 -8.20 -13.79
CA VAL A 120 14.79 -7.19 -14.38
C VAL A 120 13.82 -7.85 -15.36
N HIS A 121 12.55 -7.55 -15.14
CA HIS A 121 11.42 -7.95 -15.94
C HIS A 121 10.65 -6.70 -16.33
N TRP A 122 10.13 -6.69 -17.55
CA TRP A 122 9.28 -5.61 -18.03
C TRP A 122 7.96 -6.20 -18.50
N ALA A 123 6.89 -5.43 -18.39
CA ALA A 123 5.64 -5.79 -19.02
C ALA A 123 5.84 -5.89 -20.54
N SER A 124 5.40 -6.99 -21.13
CA SER A 124 5.45 -7.17 -22.58
C SER A 124 4.30 -6.42 -23.26
N GLY A 125 4.58 -5.86 -24.44
CA GLY A 125 3.56 -5.28 -25.31
C GLY A 125 3.65 -3.76 -25.44
N PHE A 126 2.59 -3.19 -25.99
CA PHE A 126 2.45 -1.75 -26.20
C PHE A 126 1.14 -1.27 -25.60
N SER A 127 1.23 -0.31 -24.69
CA SER A 127 0.08 0.35 -24.09
C SER A 127 0.19 1.86 -24.31
N GLY A 128 -0.54 2.37 -25.31
CA GLY A 128 -0.69 3.81 -25.49
C GLY A 128 -1.64 4.41 -24.45
N TRP A 129 -1.78 5.74 -24.42
CA TRP A 129 -2.63 6.45 -23.45
C TRP A 129 -4.05 5.88 -23.30
N GLY A 130 -4.73 5.60 -24.43
CA GLY A 130 -6.09 5.03 -24.38
C GLY A 130 -6.13 3.64 -23.75
N ALA A 131 -5.16 2.77 -24.08
CA ALA A 131 -5.07 1.42 -23.54
C ALA A 131 -4.71 1.43 -22.05
N ALA A 132 -3.86 2.36 -21.61
CA ALA A 132 -3.49 2.51 -20.21
C ALA A 132 -4.63 3.07 -19.34
N LEU A 133 -5.45 3.98 -19.89
CA LEU A 133 -6.52 4.64 -19.15
C LEU A 133 -7.84 3.87 -19.17
N SER A 134 -8.12 3.11 -20.23
CA SER A 134 -9.39 2.37 -20.38
C SER A 134 -9.74 1.49 -19.17
N PRO A 135 -8.81 0.69 -18.61
CA PRO A 135 -9.11 -0.13 -17.43
C PRO A 135 -9.53 0.68 -16.21
N ILE A 136 -8.96 1.88 -16.03
CA ILE A 136 -9.25 2.76 -14.89
C ILE A 136 -10.71 3.25 -14.94
N PHE A 137 -11.19 3.63 -16.13
CA PHE A 137 -12.53 4.21 -16.30
C PHE A 137 -13.63 3.17 -16.50
N PHE A 138 -13.33 2.06 -17.19
CA PHE A 138 -14.36 1.13 -17.66
C PHE A 138 -14.28 -0.25 -17.02
N GLU A 139 -13.15 -0.61 -16.40
CA GLU A 139 -12.92 -1.97 -15.91
C GLU A 139 -12.75 -2.06 -14.40
N ALA A 140 -13.00 -0.97 -13.66
CA ALA A 140 -12.96 -0.91 -12.21
C ALA A 140 -13.75 -2.05 -11.51
N TYR A 141 -14.80 -2.56 -12.14
CA TYR A 141 -15.59 -3.68 -11.62
C TYR A 141 -14.78 -4.99 -11.47
N LYS A 142 -13.65 -5.15 -12.18
CA LYS A 142 -12.76 -6.31 -12.07
C LYS A 142 -12.14 -6.43 -10.67
N ASP A 143 -12.05 -5.32 -9.93
CA ASP A 143 -11.55 -5.33 -8.55
C ASP A 143 -12.61 -5.73 -7.51
N ALA A 144 -13.88 -5.94 -7.89
CA ALA A 144 -14.96 -6.22 -6.94
C ALA A 144 -14.66 -7.43 -6.03
N GLY A 145 -14.03 -8.47 -6.58
CA GLY A 145 -13.59 -9.64 -5.80
C GLY A 145 -12.52 -9.30 -4.76
N ILE A 146 -11.54 -8.46 -5.13
CA ILE A 146 -10.49 -7.98 -4.22
C ILE A 146 -11.10 -7.13 -3.10
N VAL A 147 -12.04 -6.25 -3.45
CA VAL A 147 -12.78 -5.44 -2.46
C VAL A 147 -13.52 -6.34 -1.48
N LEU A 148 -14.25 -7.34 -1.96
CA LEU A 148 -14.98 -8.27 -1.10
C LEU A 148 -14.04 -9.03 -0.16
N ILE A 149 -12.93 -9.55 -0.66
CA ILE A 149 -11.92 -10.25 0.16
C ILE A 149 -11.36 -9.33 1.25
N CYS A 150 -10.99 -8.10 0.90
CA CYS A 150 -10.47 -7.13 1.86
C CYS A 150 -11.49 -6.80 2.94
N LEU A 151 -12.77 -6.63 2.58
CA LEU A 151 -13.85 -6.41 3.54
C LEU A 151 -14.01 -7.60 4.50
N LEU A 152 -13.99 -8.82 3.99
CA LEU A 152 -14.06 -10.05 4.80
C LEU A 152 -12.88 -10.16 5.76
N VAL A 153 -11.66 -9.85 5.30
CA VAL A 153 -10.45 -9.84 6.14
C VAL A 153 -10.56 -8.80 7.26
N LEU A 154 -11.04 -7.59 6.97
CA LEU A 154 -11.24 -6.55 7.98
C LEU A 154 -12.33 -6.94 8.99
N LEU A 155 -13.43 -7.54 8.54
CA LEU A 155 -14.48 -8.06 9.42
C LEU A 155 -13.94 -9.15 10.35
N ALA A 156 -13.21 -10.13 9.79
CA ALA A 156 -12.60 -11.20 10.57
C ALA A 156 -11.60 -10.67 11.60
N ALA A 157 -10.74 -9.72 11.22
CA ALA A 157 -9.79 -9.09 12.13
C ALA A 157 -10.51 -8.36 13.29
N ARG A 158 -11.58 -7.62 13.00
CA ARG A 158 -12.40 -6.95 14.03
C ARG A 158 -13.08 -7.93 14.96
N LEU A 159 -13.65 -9.01 14.44
CA LEU A 159 -14.27 -10.07 15.24
C LEU A 159 -13.23 -10.74 16.14
N ALA A 160 -12.06 -11.08 15.62
CA ALA A 160 -10.97 -11.69 16.40
C ALA A 160 -10.52 -10.79 17.55
N MET A 161 -10.39 -9.48 17.31
CA MET A 161 -10.05 -8.53 18.37
C MET A 161 -11.16 -8.37 19.41
N ALA A 162 -12.42 -8.32 18.99
CA ALA A 162 -13.57 -8.27 19.90
C ALA A 162 -13.65 -9.52 20.78
N MET A 163 -13.42 -10.71 20.20
CA MET A 163 -13.36 -11.97 20.96
C MET A 163 -12.19 -11.97 21.94
N ARG A 164 -11.00 -11.52 21.54
CA ARG A 164 -9.83 -11.43 22.42
C ARG A 164 -10.10 -10.53 23.63
N HIS A 165 -10.77 -9.40 23.43
CA HIS A 165 -11.14 -8.50 24.52
C HIS A 165 -12.17 -9.11 25.49
N ARG A 166 -13.07 -9.97 25.00
CA ARG A 166 -14.04 -10.69 25.85
C ARG A 166 -13.40 -11.84 26.64
N LEU A 167 -12.42 -12.53 26.06
CA LEU A 167 -11.77 -13.70 26.68
C LEU A 167 -10.67 -13.33 27.68
N LEU A 168 -10.02 -12.16 27.54
CA LEU A 168 -8.96 -11.69 28.43
C LEU A 168 -9.22 -10.25 28.93
N PRO A 169 -10.29 -10.01 29.71
CA PRO A 169 -10.70 -8.65 30.10
C PRO A 169 -9.73 -7.89 31.03
N GLY A 170 -8.57 -8.45 31.38
CA GLY A 170 -7.65 -7.89 32.38
C GLY A 170 -6.17 -7.72 31.96
N GLN A 171 -5.77 -8.03 30.73
CA GLN A 171 -4.34 -7.99 30.33
C GLN A 171 -3.95 -6.83 29.39
N VAL A 172 -4.85 -5.90 29.09
CA VAL A 172 -4.59 -4.83 28.11
C VAL A 172 -4.02 -3.54 28.75
N HIS A 173 -3.87 -3.47 30.08
CA HIS A 173 -3.40 -2.25 30.75
C HIS A 173 -1.98 -2.27 31.34
N ASP A 174 -1.21 -3.34 31.19
CA ASP A 174 0.16 -3.39 31.73
C ASP A 174 1.21 -3.40 30.62
N GLY A 175 1.62 -2.21 30.21
CA GLY A 175 2.72 -2.09 29.25
C GLY A 175 3.03 -0.69 28.76
N PHE A 176 2.96 0.35 29.61
CA PHE A 176 3.85 1.53 29.61
C PHE A 176 3.36 2.57 30.64
N SER A 177 3.62 2.33 31.92
CA SER A 177 3.51 3.34 32.99
C SER A 177 4.87 3.56 33.63
N TRP A 178 5.83 4.07 32.87
CA TRP A 178 7.05 4.60 33.46
C TRP A 178 7.35 6.02 32.96
N VAL A 179 7.37 6.91 33.96
CA VAL A 179 7.93 8.28 33.98
C VAL A 179 7.01 9.40 33.48
N ARG A 180 5.99 9.72 34.30
CA ARG A 180 5.78 11.14 34.67
C ARG A 180 6.96 11.56 35.54
N LYS A 181 7.90 12.33 34.99
CA LYS A 181 8.68 13.28 35.78
C LYS A 181 8.49 14.66 35.15
N ASN A 182 7.54 15.37 35.74
CA ASN A 182 7.56 16.82 35.78
C ASN A 182 8.69 17.21 36.75
N PRO A 183 9.57 18.16 36.40
CA PRO A 183 9.98 19.10 37.41
C PRO A 183 9.73 20.53 36.91
N ARG A 184 8.95 21.22 37.74
CA ARG A 184 8.97 22.67 37.90
C ARG A 184 10.41 23.21 37.76
N ARG A 185 10.64 24.10 36.81
CA ARG A 185 11.21 25.45 36.97
C ARG A 185 11.44 26.08 35.61
#